data_AF-A0A318A6W2-F1
#
_entry.id   AF-A0A318A6W2-F1
#
_cell.length_a   1.000
_cell.length_b   1.000
_cell.length_c   1.000
_cell.angle_alpha   90.00
_cell.angle_beta   90.00
_cell.angle_gamma   90.00
#
_symmetry.space_group_name_H-M   'P 1'
#
loop_
_entity.id
_entity.type
_entity.pdbx_description
1 polymer ?
#
loop_
_entity_poly.entity_id
_entity_poly.type
_entity_poly.pdbx_seq_one_letter_code
_entity_poly.pdbx_strand_id
1 'polypeptide(L)'
;MKTLNLVPEEQEQALNHFIDDGLARLKSNREFCGLSLSGFVDWMYEQDLPRKMMYGLTRNILTVQFEPMMSSHKLIALETYQEHFNELLEKYIEINKQKVIHTYREKINDQITEQQIAQFELRQIANLN
;
A
#
# COMPACT_ATOMS: atom_id res chain seq x y z
N MET A 1 -0.56 -6.35 -37.46
CA MET A 1 0.11 -6.79 -36.22
C MET A 1 -0.21 -5.78 -35.13
N LYS A 2 -1.02 -6.16 -34.12
CA LYS A 2 -1.21 -5.36 -32.91
C LYS A 2 -0.04 -5.71 -31.97
N THR A 3 0.81 -4.74 -31.69
CA THR A 3 1.75 -4.79 -30.57
C THR A 3 0.94 -4.90 -29.29
N LEU A 4 0.84 -6.12 -28.76
CA LEU A 4 0.44 -6.34 -27.37
C LEU A 4 1.52 -5.67 -26.53
N ASN A 5 1.18 -4.53 -25.92
CA ASN A 5 1.97 -3.91 -24.86
C ASN A 5 2.03 -4.88 -23.69
N LEU A 6 2.95 -5.85 -23.78
CA LEU A 6 3.39 -6.65 -22.64
C LEU A 6 4.19 -5.70 -21.76
N VAL A 7 3.53 -5.15 -20.74
CA VAL A 7 4.27 -4.72 -19.55
C VAL A 7 5.08 -5.96 -19.13
N PRO A 8 6.42 -5.88 -19.03
CA PRO A 8 7.21 -7.02 -18.61
C PRO A 8 6.66 -7.52 -17.28
N GLU A 9 6.41 -8.82 -17.17
CA GLU A 9 5.80 -9.45 -15.99
C GLU A 9 6.51 -9.05 -14.68
N GLU A 10 7.83 -8.82 -14.77
CA GLU A 10 8.66 -8.30 -13.68
C GLU A 10 8.27 -6.90 -13.19
N GLN A 11 7.85 -6.00 -14.09
CA GLN A 11 7.43 -4.64 -13.73
C GLN A 11 6.07 -4.63 -13.05
N GLU A 12 5.17 -5.52 -13.48
CA GLU A 12 3.87 -5.71 -12.84
C GLU A 12 4.04 -6.31 -11.45
N GLN A 13 4.89 -7.33 -11.30
CA GLN A 13 5.23 -7.91 -10.00
C GLN A 13 5.85 -6.88 -9.04
N ALA A 14 6.77 -6.04 -9.53
CA ALA A 14 7.39 -5.01 -8.72
C ALA A 14 6.39 -3.91 -8.28
N LEU A 15 5.44 -3.54 -9.15
CA LEU A 15 4.37 -2.62 -8.78
C LEU A 15 3.42 -3.24 -7.74
N ASN A 16 3.05 -4.51 -7.91
CA ASN A 16 2.20 -5.22 -6.95
C ASN A 16 2.88 -5.30 -5.59
N HIS A 17 4.18 -5.63 -5.55
CA HIS A 17 4.94 -5.64 -4.30
C HIS A 17 5.01 -4.26 -3.64
N PHE A 18 5.17 -3.20 -4.43
CA PHE A 18 5.12 -1.82 -3.93
C PHE A 18 3.76 -1.45 -3.32
N ILE A 19 2.67 -1.95 -3.90
CA ILE A 19 1.31 -1.77 -3.36
C ILE A 19 1.14 -2.56 -2.07
N ASP A 20 1.60 -3.81 -2.01
CA ASP A 20 1.53 -4.67 -0.81
C ASP A 20 2.26 -4.03 0.38
N ASP A 21 3.47 -3.50 0.14
CA ASP A 21 4.22 -2.73 1.13
C ASP A 21 3.46 -1.49 1.59
N GLY A 22 2.80 -0.80 0.66
CA GLY A 22 1.95 0.36 0.94
C GLY A 22 0.75 0.03 1.82
N LEU A 23 0.07 -1.09 1.54
CA LEU A 23 -1.03 -1.59 2.35
C LEU A 23 -0.57 -1.93 3.77
N ALA A 24 0.59 -2.58 3.92
CA ALA A 24 1.19 -2.86 5.22
C ALA A 24 1.51 -1.57 6.00
N ARG A 25 2.04 -0.54 5.32
CA ARG A 25 2.29 0.78 5.91
C ARG A 25 0.99 1.42 6.43
N LEU A 26 -0.06 1.47 5.61
CA LEU A 26 -1.34 2.04 6.01
C LEU A 26 -1.95 1.31 7.22
N LYS A 27 -1.89 -0.03 7.23
CA LYS A 27 -2.32 -0.86 8.38
C LYS A 27 -1.52 -0.55 9.64
N SER A 28 -0.25 -0.20 9.51
CA SER A 28 0.61 0.25 10.62
C SER A 28 0.45 1.74 10.97
N ASN A 29 -0.58 2.41 10.44
CA ASN A 29 -0.83 3.85 10.59
C ASN A 29 0.32 4.74 10.08
N ARG A 30 0.99 4.30 9.02
CA ARG A 30 2.02 5.07 8.29
C ARG A 30 1.47 5.48 6.93
N GLU A 31 1.89 6.64 6.47
CA GLU A 31 1.51 7.19 5.17
C GLU A 31 2.10 6.36 4.01
N PHE A 32 1.37 6.32 2.88
CA PHE A 32 1.77 5.71 1.63
C PHE A 32 1.27 6.52 0.41
N CYS A 33 2.16 7.05 -0.44
CA CYS A 33 1.81 7.84 -1.63
C CYS A 33 0.86 9.02 -1.34
N GLY A 34 1.05 9.70 -0.22
CA GLY A 34 0.20 10.73 0.36
C GLY A 34 -1.19 10.23 0.76
N LEU A 35 -1.38 8.93 0.93
CA LEU A 35 -2.57 8.30 1.48
C LEU A 35 -2.32 7.95 2.94
N SER A 36 -3.36 8.02 3.75
CA SER A 36 -3.28 7.72 5.18
C SER A 36 -4.49 6.92 5.63
N LEU A 37 -4.36 6.26 6.78
CA LEU A 37 -5.48 5.57 7.41
C LEU A 37 -6.63 6.54 7.75
N SER A 38 -6.31 7.78 8.13
CA SER A 38 -7.34 8.81 8.35
C SER A 38 -8.07 9.17 7.06
N GLY A 39 -7.36 9.36 5.94
CA GLY A 39 -7.96 9.65 4.64
C GLY A 39 -8.80 8.47 4.10
N PHE A 40 -8.40 7.24 4.41
CA PHE A 40 -9.21 6.05 4.13
C PHE A 40 -10.52 6.06 4.93
N VAL A 41 -10.43 6.35 6.23
CA VAL A 41 -11.60 6.44 7.12
C VAL A 41 -12.53 7.58 6.69
N ASP A 42 -11.99 8.72 6.25
CA ASP A 42 -12.75 9.84 5.68
C ASP A 42 -13.46 9.44 4.38
N TRP A 43 -12.77 8.78 3.45
CA TRP A 43 -13.38 8.24 2.23
C TRP A 43 -14.53 7.28 2.53
N MET A 44 -14.39 6.42 3.54
CA MET A 44 -15.46 5.52 3.95
C MET A 44 -16.69 6.27 4.52
N TYR A 45 -16.50 7.45 5.11
CA TYR A 45 -17.63 8.28 5.57
C TYR A 45 -18.40 8.91 4.41
N GLU A 46 -17.71 9.30 3.33
CA GLU A 46 -18.37 9.85 2.13
C GLU A 46 -19.24 8.80 1.41
N GLN A 47 -19.00 7.51 1.65
CA GLN A 47 -19.80 6.39 1.12
C GLN A 47 -21.02 6.02 2.00
N ASP A 48 -21.46 6.89 2.91
CA ASP A 48 -22.70 6.75 3.71
C ASP A 48 -22.74 5.55 4.69
N LEU A 49 -21.58 5.12 5.21
CA LEU A 49 -21.48 4.04 6.20
C LEU A 49 -21.79 4.53 7.65
N PRO A 50 -22.38 3.68 8.53
CA PRO A 50 -22.78 4.09 9.88
C PRO A 50 -21.62 4.59 10.77
N ARG A 51 -21.64 5.90 11.07
CA ARG A 51 -20.62 6.73 11.75
C ARG A 51 -19.92 6.13 12.99
N LYS A 52 -20.61 5.35 13.82
CA LYS A 52 -20.09 4.78 15.08
C LYS A 52 -19.48 3.38 14.93
N MET A 53 -19.84 2.66 13.87
CA MET A 53 -19.33 1.31 13.63
C MET A 53 -17.89 1.39 13.11
N MET A 54 -17.59 2.33 12.22
CA MET A 54 -16.26 2.43 11.59
C MET A 54 -15.14 2.85 12.55
N TYR A 55 -15.35 3.87 13.40
CA TYR A 55 -14.37 4.22 14.44
C TYR A 55 -14.16 3.06 15.43
N GLY A 56 -15.25 2.35 15.77
CA GLY A 56 -15.21 1.18 16.63
C GLY A 56 -14.44 0.02 16.00
N LEU A 57 -14.73 -0.32 14.74
CA LEU A 57 -14.14 -1.45 14.00
C LEU A 57 -12.66 -1.22 13.72
N THR A 58 -12.28 -0.06 13.16
CA THR A 58 -10.88 0.24 12.82
C THR A 58 -10.02 0.26 14.09
N ARG A 59 -10.53 0.83 15.19
CA ARG A 59 -9.79 0.84 16.46
C ARG A 59 -9.74 -0.55 17.11
N ASN A 60 -10.78 -1.38 17.00
CA ASN A 60 -10.77 -2.77 17.51
C ASN A 60 -9.80 -3.63 16.70
N ILE A 61 -9.87 -3.59 15.36
CA ILE A 61 -9.03 -4.38 14.46
C ILE A 61 -7.54 -4.05 14.65
N LEU A 62 -7.20 -2.78 14.87
CA LEU A 62 -5.82 -2.34 15.07
C LEU A 62 -5.27 -2.57 16.49
N THR A 63 -6.12 -2.89 17.47
CA THR A 63 -5.70 -3.05 18.88
C THR A 63 -5.87 -4.46 19.44
N VAL A 64 -6.63 -5.33 18.78
CA VAL A 64 -6.80 -6.72 19.22
C VAL A 64 -5.58 -7.55 18.82
N GLN A 65 -4.80 -7.95 19.83
CA GLN A 65 -3.92 -9.12 19.72
C GLN A 65 -4.78 -10.37 19.93
N PHE A 66 -4.99 -11.14 18.86
CA PHE A 66 -5.71 -12.39 18.95
C PHE A 66 -4.82 -13.45 19.60
N GLU A 67 -4.98 -13.66 20.91
CA GLU A 67 -4.44 -14.86 21.53
C GLU A 67 -5.20 -16.10 21.02
N PRO A 68 -4.52 -17.24 20.80
CA PRO A 68 -5.09 -18.43 20.16
C PRO A 68 -6.31 -19.06 20.87
N MET A 69 -6.68 -18.61 22.07
CA MET A 69 -7.70 -19.27 22.91
C MET A 69 -9.11 -18.65 22.86
N MET A 70 -9.37 -17.62 22.04
CA MET A 70 -10.71 -16.99 21.98
C MET A 70 -11.63 -17.65 20.95
N SER A 71 -12.32 -18.71 21.39
CA SER A 71 -13.48 -19.43 20.82
C SER A 71 -13.81 -19.30 19.31
N SER A 72 -13.90 -20.46 18.66
CA SER A 72 -14.15 -20.72 17.23
C SER A 72 -15.35 -20.02 16.57
N HIS A 73 -16.21 -19.32 17.32
CA HIS A 73 -17.40 -18.65 16.77
C HIS A 73 -17.26 -17.12 16.72
N LYS A 74 -16.41 -16.52 17.57
CA LYS A 74 -16.14 -15.06 17.54
C LYS A 74 -15.02 -14.71 16.56
N LEU A 75 -14.10 -15.65 16.31
CA LEU A 75 -13.03 -15.50 15.31
C LEU A 75 -13.59 -15.33 13.89
N ILE A 76 -14.56 -16.15 13.48
CA ILE A 76 -15.13 -16.11 12.11
C ILE A 76 -15.70 -14.73 11.78
N ALA A 77 -16.50 -14.14 12.70
CA ALA A 77 -17.07 -12.82 12.45
C ALA A 77 -15.98 -11.74 12.33
N LEU A 78 -14.90 -11.84 13.11
CA LEU A 78 -13.78 -10.90 13.08
C LEU A 78 -12.89 -11.08 11.84
N GLU A 79 -12.67 -12.31 11.39
CA GLU A 79 -11.99 -12.64 10.14
C GLU A 79 -12.76 -12.04 8.95
N THR A 80 -14.08 -12.26 8.88
CA THR A 80 -14.94 -11.65 7.85
C THR A 80 -14.90 -10.12 7.89
N TYR A 81 -14.83 -9.50 9.08
CA TYR A 81 -14.67 -8.05 9.18
C TYR A 81 -13.29 -7.58 8.68
N GLN A 82 -12.22 -8.33 8.95
CA GLN A 82 -10.88 -8.02 8.46
C GLN A 82 -10.78 -8.17 6.94
N GLU A 83 -11.40 -9.19 6.36
CA GLU A 83 -11.49 -9.39 4.91
C GLU A 83 -12.20 -8.22 4.25
N HIS A 84 -13.40 -7.84 4.71
CA HIS A 84 -14.11 -6.68 4.18
C HIS A 84 -13.32 -5.38 4.33
N PHE A 85 -12.58 -5.22 5.44
CA PHE A 85 -11.73 -4.05 5.63
C PHE A 85 -10.58 -4.02 4.62
N ASN A 86 -9.94 -5.16 4.36
CA ASN A 86 -8.88 -5.28 3.36
C ASN A 86 -9.41 -4.97 1.95
N GLU A 87 -10.57 -5.51 1.59
CA GLU A 87 -11.21 -5.22 0.29
C GLU A 87 -11.51 -3.73 0.11
N LEU A 88 -11.99 -3.05 1.17
CA LEU A 88 -12.26 -1.61 1.12
C LEU A 88 -10.97 -0.81 1.02
N LEU A 89 -9.92 -1.23 1.72
CA LEU A 89 -8.61 -0.59 1.64
C LEU A 89 -8.00 -0.75 0.24
N GLU A 90 -8.11 -1.93 -0.38
CA GLU A 90 -7.71 -2.16 -1.77
C GLU A 90 -8.51 -1.29 -2.75
N LYS A 91 -9.83 -1.16 -2.56
CA LYS A 91 -10.66 -0.24 -3.36
C LYS A 91 -10.21 1.21 -3.20
N TYR A 92 -9.85 1.63 -1.99
CA TYR A 92 -9.33 2.97 -1.74
C TYR A 92 -8.00 3.21 -2.47
N ILE A 93 -7.10 2.23 -2.50
CA ILE A 93 -5.88 2.29 -3.31
C ILE A 93 -6.21 2.36 -4.80
N GLU A 94 -7.13 1.53 -5.29
CA GLU A 94 -7.49 1.49 -6.71
C GLU A 94 -8.12 2.81 -7.19
N ILE A 95 -8.95 3.45 -6.38
CA ILE A 95 -9.49 4.80 -6.68
C ILE A 95 -8.36 5.83 -6.76
N ASN A 96 -7.31 5.66 -5.97
CA ASN A 96 -6.13 6.52 -5.94
C ASN A 96 -4.98 6.00 -6.83
N LYS A 97 -5.23 5.03 -7.72
CA LYS A 97 -4.20 4.32 -8.48
C LYS A 97 -3.28 5.24 -9.28
N GLN A 98 -3.82 6.31 -9.87
CA GLN A 98 -2.99 7.26 -10.62
C GLN A 98 -1.93 7.93 -9.75
N LYS A 99 -2.27 8.25 -8.49
CA LYS A 99 -1.34 8.80 -7.52
C LYS A 99 -0.26 7.79 -7.14
N VAL A 100 -0.67 6.54 -6.90
CA VAL A 100 0.25 5.44 -6.56
C VAL A 100 1.22 5.15 -7.72
N ILE A 101 0.72 5.06 -8.95
CA ILE A 101 1.55 4.85 -10.15
C ILE A 101 2.53 6.01 -10.35
N HIS A 102 2.09 7.24 -10.12
CA HIS A 102 2.94 8.42 -10.23
C HIS A 102 4.11 8.35 -9.24
N THR A 103 3.82 8.15 -7.95
CA THR A 103 4.86 8.03 -6.92
C THR A 103 5.77 6.82 -7.15
N TYR A 104 5.24 5.71 -7.66
CA TYR A 104 6.05 4.54 -8.02
C TYR A 104 7.07 4.87 -9.13
N ARG A 105 6.63 5.61 -10.17
CA ARG A 105 7.52 6.06 -11.26
C ARG A 105 8.57 7.05 -10.77
N GLU A 106 8.20 7.96 -9.87
CA GLU A 106 9.15 8.87 -9.23
C GLU A 106 10.22 8.10 -8.46
N LYS A 107 9.82 7.14 -7.62
CA LYS A 107 10.74 6.26 -6.88
C LYS A 107 11.73 5.52 -7.81
N ILE A 108 11.25 4.99 -8.93
CA ILE A 108 12.12 4.33 -9.92
C ILE A 108 13.10 5.32 -10.53
N ASN A 109 12.63 6.50 -10.93
CA ASN A 109 13.49 7.53 -11.52
C ASN A 109 14.57 7.97 -10.55
N ASP A 110 14.21 8.20 -9.28
CA ASP A 110 15.16 8.57 -8.23
C ASP A 110 16.23 7.47 -8.05
N GLN A 111 15.83 6.20 -8.01
CA GLN A 111 16.78 5.07 -7.94
C GLN A 111 17.73 5.03 -9.14
N ILE A 112 17.23 5.27 -10.36
CA ILE A 112 18.06 5.33 -11.56
C ILE A 112 19.05 6.51 -11.47
N THR A 113 18.58 7.68 -11.04
CA THR A 113 19.43 8.87 -10.86
C THR A 113 20.52 8.63 -9.81
N GLU A 114 20.18 8.05 -8.65
CA GLU A 114 21.14 7.71 -7.61
C GLU A 114 22.21 6.72 -8.12
N GLN A 115 21.81 5.70 -8.88
CA GLN A 115 22.76 4.76 -9.48
C GLN A 115 23.70 5.44 -10.49
N GLN A 116 23.20 6.36 -11.30
CA GLN A 116 24.02 7.13 -12.24
C GLN A 116 25.03 8.03 -11.52
N ILE A 117 24.61 8.69 -10.44
CA ILE A 117 25.49 9.50 -9.59
C ILE A 117 26.59 8.62 -8.99
N ALA A 118 26.22 7.49 -8.37
CA ALA A 118 27.20 6.58 -7.77
C ALA A 118 28.21 6.04 -8.81
N GLN A 119 27.75 5.70 -10.03
CA GLN A 119 28.65 5.29 -11.11
C GLN A 119 29.58 6.41 -11.58
N PHE A 120 29.09 7.64 -11.62
CA PHE A 120 29.91 8.80 -11.97
C PHE A 120 30.98 9.07 -10.92
N GLU A 121 30.64 9.03 -9.63
CA GLU A 121 31.58 9.17 -8.52
C GLU A 121 32.67 8.09 -8.56
N LEU A 122 32.30 6.83 -8.80
CA LEU A 122 33.25 5.73 -8.95
C LEU A 122 34.21 5.96 -10.12
N ARG A 123 33.73 6.48 -11.26
CA ARG A 123 34.60 6.82 -12.41
C ARG A 123 35.54 7.99 -12.11
N GLN A 124 35.08 8.99 -11.36
CA GLN A 124 35.97 10.09 -10.95
C GLN A 124 37.09 9.59 -10.04
N ILE A 125 36.77 8.76 -9.05
CA ILE A 125 37.76 8.17 -8.14
C ILE A 125 38.73 7.27 -8.91
N ALA A 126 38.25 6.50 -9.89
CA ALA A 126 39.10 5.65 -10.74
C ALA A 126 40.03 6.46 -11.66
N ASN A 127 39.65 7.67 -12.07
CA ASN A 127 40.47 8.55 -12.92
C ASN A 127 41.43 9.45 -12.11
N LEU A 128 41.30 9.49 -10.78
CA LEU A 128 42.18 10.23 -9.86
C LEU A 128 43.31 9.37 -9.27
N ASN A 129 43.26 8.05 -9.48
CA ASN A 129 44.31 7.08 -9.16
C ASN A 129 45.03 6.63 -10.42
#